data_AF-A0A968FVC9-F1
#
_entry.id   AF-A0A968FVC9-F1
#
_cell.length_a   1.000
_cell.length_b   1.000
_cell.length_c   1.000
_cell.angle_alpha   90.00
_cell.angle_beta   90.00
_cell.angle_gamma   90.00
#
_symmetry.space_group_name_H-M   'P 1'
#
loop_
_entity.id
_entity.type
_entity.pdbx_description
1 polymer ?
#
loop_
_entity_poly.entity_id
_entity_poly.type
_entity_poly.pdbx_seq_one_letter_code
_entity_poly.pdbx_strand_id
1 'polypeptide(L)'
;SEESRNSKVGIITVDFDETLSHYAEWAGLSVRTLRRINNIRSRSSALPIHKKIKVPFTRVDPETFEERRQEFHKTIQEDFFNHFRVSKLIVRNVRRGETLWELCNKMNFIPFWLLASYNPEKDIHSLSVGEPLVIPIITPIKPDEAPAAYSATSQG
;
A
#
# COMPACT_ATOMS: atom_id res chain seq x y z
N SER A 1 -14.30 -37.21 3.78
CA SER A 1 -15.22 -36.78 2.72
C SER A 1 -14.68 -35.48 2.15
N GLU A 2 -14.08 -35.57 0.96
CA GLU A 2 -13.57 -34.43 0.20
C GLU A 2 -14.76 -33.68 -0.39
N GLU A 3 -15.44 -32.93 0.48
CA GLU A 3 -16.39 -31.93 0.03
C GLU A 3 -15.63 -30.96 -0.87
N SER A 4 -16.03 -30.90 -2.13
CA SER A 4 -15.43 -30.05 -3.14
C SER A 4 -15.25 -28.65 -2.58
N ARG A 5 -14.01 -28.28 -2.24
CA ARG A 5 -13.65 -26.88 -2.00
C ARG A 5 -13.87 -26.17 -3.32
N ASN A 6 -15.11 -25.72 -3.54
CA ASN A 6 -15.50 -24.90 -4.66
C ASN A 6 -14.67 -23.64 -4.54
N SER A 7 -13.54 -23.65 -5.24
CA SER A 7 -12.43 -22.75 -5.00
C SER A 7 -12.83 -21.41 -5.57
N LYS A 8 -13.45 -20.56 -4.74
CA LYS A 8 -13.84 -19.22 -5.14
C LYS A 8 -12.57 -18.47 -5.56
N VAL A 9 -12.60 -17.91 -6.75
CA VAL A 9 -11.55 -17.01 -7.24
C VAL A 9 -12.02 -15.59 -6.99
N GLY A 10 -11.32 -14.87 -6.11
CA GLY A 10 -11.53 -13.44 -5.91
C GLY A 10 -10.88 -12.62 -7.03
N ILE A 11 -11.50 -11.50 -7.37
CA ILE A 11 -10.85 -10.45 -8.17
C ILE A 11 -10.48 -9.34 -7.19
N ILE A 12 -9.18 -9.20 -6.92
CA ILE A 12 -8.65 -8.20 -6.00
C ILE A 12 -8.05 -7.07 -6.82
N THR A 13 -8.34 -5.84 -6.40
CA THR A 13 -7.74 -4.62 -6.98
C THR A 13 -6.48 -4.31 -6.21
N VAL A 14 -5.35 -4.24 -6.92
CA VAL A 14 -4.04 -3.93 -6.33
C VAL A 14 -4.04 -2.54 -5.70
N ASP A 15 -3.53 -2.48 -4.48
CA ASP A 15 -3.33 -1.27 -3.68
C ASP A 15 -1.88 -0.79 -3.72
N PHE A 16 -1.61 0.31 -3.04
CA PHE A 16 -0.28 0.90 -2.93
C PHE A 16 0.71 -0.04 -2.25
N ASP A 17 1.95 0.00 -2.72
CA ASP A 17 3.07 -0.77 -2.16
C ASP A 17 2.90 -2.30 -2.16
N GLU A 18 1.85 -2.80 -2.82
CA GLU A 18 1.58 -4.23 -2.91
C GLU A 18 2.33 -4.90 -4.08
N THR A 19 2.81 -6.11 -3.82
CA THR A 19 3.56 -6.91 -4.79
C THR A 19 2.90 -8.26 -5.00
N LEU A 20 3.18 -8.89 -6.13
CA LEU A 20 2.71 -10.25 -6.41
C LEU A 20 3.17 -11.25 -5.34
N SER A 21 4.29 -10.98 -4.68
CA SER A 21 4.79 -11.80 -3.57
C SER A 21 3.89 -11.70 -2.34
N HIS A 22 3.44 -10.49 -1.97
CA HIS A 22 2.51 -10.31 -0.86
C HIS A 22 1.22 -11.08 -1.10
N TYR A 23 0.64 -10.95 -2.29
CA TYR A 23 -0.56 -11.70 -2.67
C TYR A 23 -0.39 -13.21 -2.62
N ALA A 24 0.79 -13.71 -3.03
CA ALA A 24 1.09 -15.13 -2.97
C ALA A 24 1.18 -15.60 -1.52
N GLU A 25 1.87 -14.85 -0.66
CA GLU A 25 1.99 -15.10 0.77
C GLU A 25 0.62 -15.11 1.47
N TRP A 26 -0.17 -14.05 1.30
CA TRP A 26 -1.49 -13.93 1.93
C TRP A 26 -2.42 -15.06 1.51
N ALA A 27 -2.39 -15.48 0.24
CA ALA A 27 -3.20 -16.58 -0.28
C ALA A 27 -2.60 -17.99 -0.01
N GLY A 28 -1.41 -18.08 0.59
CA GLY A 28 -0.70 -19.35 0.80
C GLY A 28 -0.24 -20.04 -0.50
N LEU A 29 -0.08 -19.29 -1.59
CA LEU A 29 0.31 -19.76 -2.92
C LEU A 29 1.79 -19.48 -3.20
N SER A 30 2.33 -20.16 -4.21
CA SER A 30 3.62 -19.73 -4.75
C SER A 30 3.44 -18.54 -5.70
N VAL A 31 4.43 -17.63 -5.75
CA VAL A 31 4.46 -16.53 -6.73
C VAL A 31 4.33 -17.07 -8.16
N ARG A 32 4.94 -18.23 -8.45
CA ARG A 32 4.84 -18.89 -9.77
C ARG A 32 3.40 -19.29 -10.10
N THR A 33 2.66 -19.83 -9.14
CA THR A 33 1.25 -20.21 -9.30
C THR A 33 0.41 -18.97 -9.58
N LEU A 34 0.54 -17.93 -8.75
CA LEU A 34 -0.26 -16.72 -8.90
C LEU A 34 0.06 -15.97 -10.20
N ARG A 35 1.34 -15.93 -10.58
CA ARG A 35 1.79 -15.38 -11.87
C ARG A 35 1.13 -16.08 -13.06
N ARG A 36 1.05 -17.41 -13.05
CA ARG A 36 0.43 -18.22 -14.11
C ARG A 36 -1.06 -17.94 -14.22
N ILE A 37 -1.78 -17.92 -13.10
CA ILE A 37 -3.23 -17.64 -13.06
C ILE A 37 -3.55 -16.26 -13.65
N ASN A 38 -2.68 -15.29 -13.40
CA ASN A 38 -2.85 -13.90 -13.83
C ASN A 38 -2.22 -13.58 -15.19
N ASN A 39 -1.67 -14.58 -15.90
CA ASN A 39 -0.96 -14.39 -17.17
C ASN A 39 0.11 -13.29 -17.12
N ILE A 40 0.77 -13.12 -15.96
CA ILE A 40 1.79 -12.09 -15.77
C ILE A 40 3.10 -12.60 -16.34
N ARG A 41 3.55 -12.00 -17.45
CA ARG A 41 4.83 -12.37 -18.11
C ARG A 41 6.05 -11.78 -17.43
N SER A 42 5.89 -10.62 -16.79
CA SER A 42 6.99 -9.92 -16.12
C SER A 42 7.51 -10.69 -14.91
N ARG A 43 8.83 -10.69 -14.73
CA ARG A 43 9.47 -11.17 -13.50
C ARG A 43 9.44 -10.14 -12.38
N SER A 44 9.07 -8.89 -12.67
CA SER A 44 8.90 -7.85 -11.64
C SER A 44 7.94 -8.33 -10.55
N SER A 45 8.30 -8.02 -9.29
CA SER A 45 7.47 -8.24 -8.12
C SER A 45 6.38 -7.17 -8.00
N ALA A 46 6.70 -5.92 -8.36
CA ALA A 46 5.79 -4.79 -8.30
C ALA A 46 4.61 -4.98 -9.27
N LEU A 47 3.40 -4.75 -8.76
CA LEU A 47 2.18 -4.74 -9.56
C LEU A 47 1.76 -3.28 -9.81
N PRO A 48 1.25 -2.96 -11.00
CA PRO A 48 0.59 -1.68 -11.21
C PRO A 48 -0.58 -1.53 -10.23
N ILE A 49 -0.67 -0.37 -9.60
CA ILE A 49 -1.80 0.00 -8.74
C ILE A 49 -3.11 -0.10 -9.55
N HIS A 50 -4.19 -0.45 -8.86
CA HIS A 50 -5.54 -0.69 -9.39
C HIS A 50 -5.65 -1.80 -10.44
N LYS A 51 -4.55 -2.51 -10.72
CA LYS A 51 -4.61 -3.72 -11.53
C LYS A 51 -5.50 -4.74 -10.83
N LYS A 52 -6.44 -5.29 -11.59
CA LYS A 52 -7.24 -6.43 -11.12
C LYS A 52 -6.43 -7.71 -11.25
N ILE A 53 -6.31 -8.45 -10.16
CA ILE A 53 -5.69 -9.77 -10.14
C ILE A 53 -6.66 -10.82 -9.60
N LYS A 54 -6.55 -12.03 -10.14
CA LYS A 54 -7.29 -13.21 -9.72
C LYS A 54 -6.52 -13.92 -8.61
N VAL A 55 -7.16 -14.11 -7.47
CA VAL A 55 -6.61 -14.83 -6.32
C VAL A 55 -7.52 -16.02 -6.02
N PRO A 56 -7.07 -17.27 -6.22
CA PRO A 56 -7.86 -18.43 -5.85
C PRO A 56 -7.75 -18.70 -4.35
N PHE A 57 -8.88 -18.79 -3.67
CA PHE A 57 -8.97 -19.11 -2.24
C PHE A 57 -9.02 -20.62 -2.01
N THR A 58 -8.00 -21.32 -2.53
CA THR A 58 -7.88 -22.80 -2.44
C THR A 58 -7.22 -23.25 -1.13
N ARG A 59 -6.39 -22.39 -0.54
CA ARG A 59 -5.56 -22.68 0.64
C ARG A 59 -5.83 -21.80 1.84
N VAL A 60 -6.27 -20.57 1.58
CA VAL A 60 -6.63 -19.56 2.57
C VAL A 60 -7.99 -19.03 2.14
N ASP A 61 -8.90 -18.92 3.10
CA ASP A 61 -10.22 -18.34 2.85
C ASP A 61 -10.11 -16.80 2.63
N PRO A 62 -11.14 -16.16 2.07
CA PRO A 62 -11.08 -14.72 1.79
C PRO A 62 -10.91 -13.83 3.03
N GLU A 63 -11.41 -14.23 4.20
CA GLU A 63 -11.36 -13.43 5.42
C GLU A 63 -9.93 -13.41 5.95
N THR A 64 -9.31 -14.57 6.14
CA THR A 64 -7.90 -14.69 6.54
C THR A 64 -6.96 -13.99 5.54
N PHE A 65 -7.25 -14.02 4.24
CA PHE A 65 -6.48 -13.28 3.24
C PHE A 65 -6.53 -11.77 3.48
N GLU A 66 -7.73 -11.23 3.72
CA GLU A 66 -7.92 -9.80 3.93
C GLU A 66 -7.34 -9.34 5.27
N GLU A 67 -7.42 -10.16 6.32
CA GLU A 67 -6.75 -9.89 7.60
C GLU A 67 -5.23 -9.71 7.42
N ARG A 68 -4.57 -10.63 6.72
CA ARG A 68 -3.12 -10.53 6.43
C ARG A 68 -2.77 -9.31 5.60
N ARG A 69 -3.63 -8.97 4.65
CA ARG A 69 -3.49 -7.78 3.81
C ARG A 69 -3.62 -6.50 4.64
N GLN A 70 -4.58 -6.45 5.56
CA GLN A 70 -4.74 -5.31 6.49
C GLN A 70 -3.57 -5.19 7.45
N GLU A 71 -3.06 -6.31 7.98
CA GLU A 71 -1.90 -6.32 8.87
C GLU A 71 -0.66 -5.74 8.19
N PHE A 72 -0.39 -6.12 6.93
CA PHE A 72 0.69 -5.54 6.13
C PHE A 72 0.58 -4.00 6.03
N HIS A 73 -0.60 -3.49 5.67
CA HIS A 73 -0.82 -2.04 5.55
C HIS A 73 -0.72 -1.34 6.90
N LYS A 74 -1.18 -1.98 7.98
CA LYS A 74 -1.04 -1.48 9.34
C LYS A 74 0.44 -1.36 9.74
N THR A 75 1.26 -2.37 9.47
CA THR A 75 2.70 -2.32 9.76
C THR A 75 3.40 -1.20 8.99
N ILE A 76 3.05 -0.98 7.72
CA ILE A 76 3.59 0.17 6.95
C ILE A 76 3.25 1.50 7.61
N GLN A 77 2.00 1.66 8.06
CA GLN A 77 1.56 2.91 8.69
C GLN A 77 2.22 3.10 10.05
N GLU A 78 2.29 2.07 10.88
CA GLU A 78 2.93 2.11 12.19
C GLU A 78 4.42 2.43 12.07
N ASP A 79 5.14 1.76 11.17
CA ASP A 79 6.56 2.05 10.92
C ASP A 79 6.76 3.50 10.46
N PHE A 80 5.90 3.99 9.55
CA PHE A 80 5.96 5.38 9.13
C PHE A 80 5.75 6.34 10.31
N PHE A 81 4.71 6.14 11.13
CA PHE A 81 4.39 7.04 12.24
C PHE A 81 5.32 6.91 13.45
N ASN A 82 6.12 5.84 13.52
CA ASN A 82 7.22 5.73 14.50
C ASN A 82 8.38 6.67 14.16
N HIS A 83 8.58 6.98 12.88
CA HIS A 83 9.72 7.77 12.40
C HIS A 83 9.32 9.18 11.95
N PHE A 84 8.06 9.39 11.56
CA PHE A 84 7.58 10.62 10.96
C PHE A 84 6.23 11.05 11.54
N ARG A 85 5.98 12.35 11.49
CA ARG A 85 4.67 12.95 11.79
C ARG A 85 4.22 13.88 10.68
N VAL A 86 2.90 14.01 10.52
CA VAL A 86 2.32 15.07 9.68
C VAL A 86 2.35 16.38 10.46
N SER A 87 3.20 17.31 10.02
CA SER A 87 3.41 18.61 10.67
C SER A 87 2.43 19.68 10.21
N LYS A 88 1.98 19.60 8.96
CA LYS A 88 1.13 20.60 8.31
C LYS A 88 0.43 19.98 7.11
N LEU A 89 -0.77 20.48 6.80
CA LEU A 89 -1.45 20.22 5.53
C LEU A 89 -1.39 21.49 4.68
N ILE A 90 -1.06 21.34 3.40
CA ILE A 90 -1.15 22.44 2.43
C ILE A 90 -2.07 22.05 1.29
N VAL A 91 -2.89 23.00 0.81
CA VAL A 91 -3.68 22.81 -0.39
C VAL A 91 -2.95 23.45 -1.57
N ARG A 92 -2.78 22.70 -2.65
CA ARG A 92 -2.14 23.21 -3.86
C ARG A 92 -2.80 22.63 -5.10
N ASN A 93 -2.93 23.46 -6.14
CA ASN A 93 -3.49 23.02 -7.41
C ASN A 93 -2.43 22.28 -8.25
N VAL A 94 -2.84 21.18 -8.87
CA VAL A 94 -2.03 20.40 -9.81
C VAL A 94 -1.61 21.29 -10.98
N ARG A 95 -0.32 21.31 -11.28
CA ARG A 95 0.23 22.07 -12.41
C ARG A 95 0.31 21.19 -13.65
N ARG A 96 0.32 21.84 -14.82
CA ARG A 96 0.48 21.14 -16.10
C ARG A 96 1.78 20.35 -16.12
N GLY A 97 1.68 19.05 -16.41
CA GLY A 97 2.83 18.15 -16.52
C GLY A 97 3.33 17.59 -15.20
N GLU A 98 2.74 17.95 -14.05
CA GLU A 98 3.04 17.28 -12.79
C GLU A 98 2.47 15.87 -12.78
N THR A 99 3.27 14.93 -12.32
CA THR A 99 2.84 13.57 -12.05
C THR A 99 2.79 13.34 -10.54
N LEU A 100 1.97 12.40 -10.11
CA LEU A 100 1.91 12.03 -8.69
C LEU A 100 3.26 11.54 -8.16
N TRP A 101 4.04 10.85 -8.99
CA TRP A 101 5.41 10.45 -8.67
C TRP A 101 6.29 11.66 -8.32
N GLU A 102 6.18 12.74 -9.09
CA GLU A 102 6.90 13.98 -8.79
C GLU A 102 6.42 14.64 -7.49
N LEU A 103 5.11 14.57 -7.19
CA LEU A 103 4.56 15.12 -5.94
C LEU A 103 5.08 14.34 -4.72
N CYS A 104 5.10 13.01 -4.80
CA CYS A 104 5.66 12.16 -3.75
C CYS A 104 7.16 12.41 -3.57
N ASN A 105 7.94 12.48 -4.65
CA ASN A 105 9.41 12.50 -4.56
C ASN A 105 10.06 13.86 -4.40
N LYS A 106 9.42 14.97 -4.83
CA LYS A 106 10.03 16.32 -4.72
C LYS A 106 9.86 16.96 -3.34
N MET A 107 8.87 16.52 -2.55
CA MET A 107 8.46 17.15 -1.29
C MET A 107 8.58 16.16 -0.12
N ASN A 108 9.80 15.84 0.31
CA ASN A 108 10.09 14.98 1.48
C ASN A 108 9.69 13.49 1.36
N PHE A 109 9.54 12.92 0.16
CA PHE A 109 9.17 11.50 -0.01
C PHE A 109 7.88 11.13 0.73
N ILE A 110 6.77 11.77 0.37
CA ILE A 110 5.45 11.45 0.94
C ILE A 110 5.03 10.06 0.44
N PRO A 111 4.76 9.09 1.34
CA PRO A 111 4.23 7.80 0.92
C PRO A 111 2.92 7.98 0.18
N PHE A 112 2.74 7.18 -0.87
CA PHE A 112 1.58 7.32 -1.72
C PHE A 112 0.26 7.12 -0.93
N TRP A 113 0.19 6.08 -0.11
CA TRP A 113 -0.99 5.78 0.72
C TRP A 113 -1.38 6.96 1.61
N LEU A 114 -0.39 7.71 2.11
CA LEU A 114 -0.61 8.87 2.97
C LEU A 114 -1.19 10.03 2.17
N LEU A 115 -0.70 10.25 0.95
CA LEU A 115 -1.27 11.28 0.08
C LEU A 115 -2.70 10.92 -0.34
N ALA A 116 -2.96 9.65 -0.67
CA ALA A 116 -4.29 9.17 -1.03
C ALA A 116 -5.30 9.28 0.14
N SER A 117 -4.88 9.03 1.39
CA SER A 117 -5.77 9.12 2.54
C SER A 117 -6.29 10.53 2.83
N TYR A 118 -5.52 11.57 2.48
CA TYR A 118 -5.96 12.97 2.54
C TYR A 118 -6.74 13.44 1.31
N ASN A 119 -6.87 12.61 0.27
CA ASN A 119 -7.55 12.92 -0.99
C ASN A 119 -8.45 11.75 -1.46
N PRO A 120 -9.35 11.23 -0.60
CA PRO A 120 -10.09 9.99 -0.88
C PRO A 120 -11.04 10.07 -2.08
N GLU A 121 -11.48 11.27 -2.45
CA GLU A 121 -12.38 11.52 -3.58
C GLU A 121 -11.67 11.61 -4.93
N LYS A 122 -10.34 11.54 -4.96
CA LYS A 122 -9.56 11.80 -6.18
C LYS A 122 -9.08 10.52 -6.83
N ASP A 123 -9.18 10.49 -8.15
CA ASP A 123 -8.35 9.57 -8.93
C ASP A 123 -6.95 10.16 -9.10
N ILE A 124 -6.13 9.80 -8.14
CA ILE A 124 -4.69 10.01 -8.07
C ILE A 124 -3.91 9.57 -9.33
N HIS A 125 -4.45 8.70 -10.19
CA HIS A 125 -3.83 8.33 -11.47
C HIS A 125 -4.25 9.24 -12.63
N SER A 126 -5.29 10.05 -12.46
CA SER A 126 -5.86 10.91 -13.51
C SER A 126 -6.13 12.35 -13.02
N LEU A 127 -5.12 12.95 -12.39
CA LEU A 127 -5.19 14.31 -11.86
C LEU A 127 -5.37 15.36 -12.96
N SER A 128 -6.35 16.24 -12.78
CA SER A 128 -6.61 17.34 -13.72
C SER A 128 -5.81 18.60 -13.37
N VAL A 129 -5.33 19.32 -14.38
CA VAL A 129 -4.66 20.61 -14.16
C VAL A 129 -5.62 21.57 -13.46
N GLY A 130 -5.16 22.21 -12.39
CA GLY A 130 -5.96 23.11 -11.56
C GLY A 130 -6.70 22.42 -10.42
N GLU A 131 -6.73 21.09 -10.37
CA GLU A 131 -7.39 20.35 -9.31
C GLU A 131 -6.68 20.56 -7.96
N PRO A 132 -7.40 20.90 -6.87
CA PRO A 132 -6.78 21.10 -5.56
C PRO A 132 -6.35 19.75 -4.97
N LEU A 133 -5.14 19.66 -4.43
CA LEU A 133 -4.64 18.52 -3.66
C LEU A 133 -4.28 18.94 -2.24
N VAL A 134 -4.68 18.13 -1.27
CA VAL A 134 -4.22 18.24 0.11
C VAL A 134 -2.90 17.48 0.22
N ILE A 135 -1.79 18.19 0.44
CA ILE A 135 -0.45 17.62 0.53
C ILE A 135 -0.02 17.63 2.02
N PRO A 136 0.21 16.46 2.64
CA PRO A 136 0.72 16.39 4.00
C PRO A 136 2.23 16.64 4.03
N ILE A 137 2.67 17.58 4.87
CA ILE A 137 4.07 17.89 5.08
C ILE A 137 4.58 17.05 6.25
N ILE A 138 5.51 16.14 5.95
CA ILE A 138 6.04 15.18 6.91
C ILE A 138 7.37 15.66 7.49
N THR A 139 7.56 15.46 8.79
CA THR A 139 8.81 15.76 9.50
C THR A 139 9.24 14.55 10.32
N PRO A 140 10.55 14.22 10.39
CA PRO A 140 11.05 13.21 11.30
C PRO A 140 10.67 13.53 12.75
N ILE A 141 10.32 12.51 13.51
CA ILE A 141 10.16 12.61 14.96
C ILE A 141 11.56 12.63 15.57
N LYS A 142 11.81 13.56 16.50
CA LYS A 142 13.09 13.58 17.23
C LYS A 142 13.16 12.35 18.16
N PRO A 143 14.35 11.77 18.42
CA PRO A 143 14.47 10.58 19.28
C PRO A 143 13.76 10.70 20.63
N ASP A 144 13.72 11.90 21.21
CA ASP A 144 13.09 12.18 22.52
C ASP A 144 11.55 12.27 22.47
N GLU A 145 10.94 12.23 21.27
CA GLU A 145 9.50 12.29 21.03
C GLU A 145 8.93 10.95 20.51
N ALA A 146 9.76 9.91 20.35
CA ALA A 146 9.31 8.58 19.94
C ALA A 146 8.46 7.92 21.05
N PRO A 147 7.39 7.17 20.71
CA PRO A 147 6.56 6.52 21.71
C PRO A 147 7.38 5.58 22.60
N ALA A 148 7.15 5.65 23.92
CA ALA A 148 7.94 5.00 24.97
C ALA A 148 8.11 3.47 24.85
N ALA A 149 7.41 2.82 23.92
CA ALA A 149 7.50 1.38 23.67
C ALA A 149 8.89 0.91 23.21
N TYR A 150 9.78 1.82 22.78
CA TYR A 150 11.14 1.49 22.34
C TYR A 150 12.27 2.03 23.23
N SER A 151 11.98 2.89 24.20
CA SER A 151 13.00 3.45 25.10
C SER A 151 13.57 2.42 26.09
N ALA A 152 13.00 1.22 26.16
CA ALA A 152 13.36 0.18 27.13
C ALA A 152 14.34 -0.90 26.61
N THR A 153 14.82 -0.83 25.37
CA THR A 153 15.72 -1.86 24.80
C THR A 153 17.14 -1.39 24.53
N SER A 154 17.58 -0.30 25.17
CA SER A 154 18.97 0.16 25.08
C SER A 154 19.52 0.55 26.43
N GLN A 155 19.59 -0.42 27.35
CA GLN A 155 20.70 -0.52 28.30
C GLN A 155 21.01 -2.01 28.50
N GLY A 156 22.16 -2.42 27.96
CA GLY A 156 22.90 -3.57 28.44
C GLY A 156 23.80 -3.19 29.60
#